data_AF-A0A950VPR4-F1
#
_entry.id   AF-A0A950VPR4-F1
#
_cell.length_a   1.000
_cell.length_b   1.000
_cell.length_c   1.000
_cell.angle_alpha   90.00
_cell.angle_beta   90.00
_cell.angle_gamma   90.00
#
_symmetry.space_group_name_H-M   'P 1'
#
loop_
_entity.id
_entity.type
_entity.pdbx_description
1 polymer ?
#
loop_
_entity_poly.entity_id
_entity_poly.type
_entity_poly.pdbx_seq_one_letter_code
_entity_poly.pdbx_strand_id
1 'polypeptide(L)'
;EKALFRLAKRGEAVVLHTLSPQELRPALGGDVRLIDRESGARVPLTLNNDAIRLYGQRLAEWKRAVESFCARHGLTYVPIDTGDSLEALLFDTLRRRHVVR
;
A
#
# COMPACT_ATOMS: atom_id res chain seq x y z
N GLU A 1 9.71 -5.00 7.08
CA GLU A 1 11.07 -4.43 6.91
C GLU A 1 12.14 -5.39 6.37
N LYS A 2 12.31 -6.62 6.90
CA LYS A 2 13.36 -7.57 6.45
C LYS A 2 13.34 -7.88 4.94
N ALA A 3 12.18 -7.84 4.28
CA ALA A 3 12.07 -8.02 2.82
C ALA A 3 12.67 -6.83 2.05
N LEU A 4 12.31 -5.60 2.42
CA LEU A 4 12.81 -4.38 1.79
C LEU A 4 14.33 -4.24 1.95
N PHE A 5 14.86 -4.59 3.12
CA PHE A 5 16.31 -4.59 3.36
C PHE A 5 17.07 -5.59 2.48
N ARG A 6 16.47 -6.76 2.19
CA ARG A 6 17.07 -7.74 1.26
C ARG A 6 17.03 -7.24 -0.19
N LEU A 7 15.97 -6.53 -0.57
CA LEU A 7 15.81 -5.94 -1.90
C LEU A 7 16.87 -4.86 -2.15
N ALA A 8 17.07 -3.96 -1.18
CA ALA A 8 18.05 -2.87 -1.25
C ALA A 8 19.50 -3.34 -1.48
N LYS A 9 19.83 -4.60 -1.16
CA LYS A 9 21.18 -5.16 -1.37
C LYS A 9 21.40 -5.74 -2.78
N ARG A 10 20.38 -5.83 -3.62
CA ARG A 10 20.45 -6.52 -4.92
C ARG A 10 20.61 -5.60 -6.15
N GLY A 11 20.71 -4.28 -5.95
CA GLY A 11 20.87 -3.30 -7.04
C GLY A 11 19.61 -2.46 -7.25
N GLU A 12 19.28 -2.16 -8.51
CA GLU A 12 18.07 -1.41 -8.87
C GLU A 12 16.81 -2.24 -8.64
N ALA A 13 15.90 -1.76 -7.79
CA ALA A 13 14.62 -2.41 -7.56
C ALA A 13 13.49 -1.40 -7.37
N VAL A 14 12.28 -1.85 -7.71
CA VAL A 14 11.05 -1.07 -7.63
C VAL A 14 10.13 -1.71 -6.60
N VAL A 15 9.57 -0.89 -5.72
CA VAL A 15 8.57 -1.29 -4.73
C VAL A 15 7.22 -0.81 -5.21
N LEU A 16 6.41 -1.76 -5.68
CA LEU A 16 5.00 -1.55 -6.00
C LEU A 16 4.19 -1.79 -4.73
N HIS A 17 3.68 -0.72 -4.14
CA HIS A 17 2.90 -0.77 -2.91
C HIS A 17 1.42 -0.74 -3.26
N THR A 18 0.88 -1.92 -3.48
CA THR A 18 -0.48 -2.15 -3.96
C THR A 18 -1.48 -2.17 -2.81
N LEU A 19 -2.50 -1.32 -2.88
CA LEU A 19 -3.60 -1.22 -1.92
C LEU A 19 -4.92 -1.19 -2.66
N SER A 20 -5.94 -1.81 -2.08
CA SER A 20 -7.29 -1.75 -2.63
C SER A 20 -8.00 -0.43 -2.32
N PRO A 21 -9.03 -0.05 -3.10
CA PRO A 21 -9.89 1.09 -2.78
C PRO A 21 -10.46 1.04 -1.36
N GLN A 22 -10.82 -0.15 -0.89
CA GLN A 22 -11.40 -0.38 0.43
C GLN A 22 -10.36 -0.20 1.55
N GLU A 23 -9.09 -0.49 1.28
CA GLU A 23 -7.99 -0.20 2.20
C GLU A 23 -7.58 1.27 2.16
N LEU A 24 -7.72 1.97 1.04
CA LEU A 24 -7.41 3.40 0.96
C LEU A 24 -8.54 4.26 1.53
N ARG A 25 -9.77 3.82 1.35
CA ARG A 25 -11.00 4.54 1.67
C ARG A 25 -11.99 3.55 2.31
N PRO A 26 -11.74 3.12 3.56
CA PRO A 26 -12.64 2.23 4.26
C PRO A 26 -13.98 2.93 4.52
N ALA A 27 -15.08 2.21 4.29
CA ALA A 27 -16.42 2.69 4.57
C ALA A 27 -16.80 2.46 6.04
N LEU A 28 -17.70 3.30 6.57
CA LEU A 28 -18.34 3.06 7.86
C LEU A 28 -19.16 1.78 7.81
N GLY A 29 -19.12 0.99 8.89
CA GLY A 29 -19.71 -0.35 8.89
C GLY A 29 -20.34 -0.80 10.19
N GLY A 30 -20.26 -0.02 11.28
CA GLY A 30 -20.68 -0.52 12.59
C GLY A 30 -19.87 -1.77 12.96
N ASP A 31 -20.52 -2.80 13.49
CA ASP A 31 -19.85 -4.07 13.80
C ASP A 31 -19.67 -4.93 12.54
N VAL A 32 -18.42 -5.14 12.15
CA VAL A 32 -18.03 -5.95 10.99
C VAL A 32 -17.11 -7.08 11.41
N ARG A 33 -17.02 -8.10 10.55
CA ARG A 33 -15.96 -9.11 10.64
C ARG A 33 -15.07 -9.02 9.42
N LEU A 34 -13.84 -8.59 9.63
CA LEU A 34 -12.83 -8.67 8.58
C LEU A 34 -12.38 -10.11 8.42
N ILE A 35 -12.21 -10.51 7.17
CA ILE A 35 -11.65 -11.80 6.79
C ILE A 35 -10.31 -11.51 6.12
N ASP A 36 -9.23 -11.89 6.78
CA ASP A 36 -7.88 -11.86 6.24
C ASP A 36 -7.83 -12.87 5.08
N ARG A 37 -7.43 -12.42 3.88
CA ARG A 37 -7.41 -13.28 2.69
C ARG A 37 -6.17 -14.18 2.64
N GLU A 38 -5.09 -13.80 3.29
CA GLU A 38 -3.84 -14.53 3.37
C GLU A 38 -3.92 -15.68 4.36
N SER A 39 -4.53 -15.44 5.53
CA SER A 39 -4.61 -16.42 6.62
C SER A 39 -5.99 -17.05 6.81
N GLY A 40 -7.04 -16.43 6.30
CA GLY A 40 -8.44 -16.80 6.59
C GLY A 40 -8.92 -16.37 7.98
N ALA A 41 -8.10 -15.66 8.76
CA ALA A 41 -8.45 -15.19 10.09
C ALA A 41 -9.65 -14.25 10.06
N ARG A 42 -10.50 -14.36 11.09
CA ARG A 42 -11.69 -13.53 11.25
C ARG A 42 -11.49 -12.59 12.42
N VAL A 43 -11.50 -11.29 12.16
CA VAL A 43 -11.32 -10.27 13.18
C VAL A 43 -12.63 -9.50 13.35
N PRO A 44 -13.35 -9.67 14.47
CA PRO A 44 -14.48 -8.83 14.79
C PRO A 44 -13.99 -7.43 15.17
N LEU A 45 -14.57 -6.39 14.58
CA LEU A 45 -14.23 -5.00 14.89
C LEU A 45 -15.37 -4.05 14.57
N THR A 46 -15.40 -2.93 15.28
CA THR A 46 -16.36 -1.86 15.05
C THR A 46 -15.71 -0.77 14.18
N LEU A 47 -16.19 -0.60 12.95
CA LEU A 47 -15.80 0.48 12.03
C LEU A 47 -16.61 1.74 12.33
N ASN A 48 -16.13 2.51 13.31
CA ASN A 48 -16.61 3.86 13.61
C ASN A 48 -15.67 4.94 13.02
N ASN A 49 -16.06 6.21 13.15
CA ASN A 49 -15.29 7.34 12.63
C ASN A 49 -13.87 7.42 13.19
N ASP A 50 -13.70 7.14 14.49
CA ASP A 50 -12.38 7.17 15.12
C ASP A 50 -11.46 6.04 14.62
N ALA A 51 -12.02 4.84 14.43
CA ALA A 51 -11.29 3.71 13.87
C ALA A 51 -10.83 4.01 12.44
N ILE A 52 -11.71 4.56 11.59
CA ILE A 52 -11.37 4.96 10.22
C ILE A 52 -10.29 6.04 10.22
N ARG A 53 -10.44 7.07 11.07
CA ARG A 53 -9.46 8.16 11.19
C ARG A 53 -8.09 7.64 11.64
N LEU A 54 -8.05 6.81 12.69
CA LEU A 54 -6.82 6.25 13.21
C LEU A 54 -6.15 5.32 12.19
N TYR A 55 -6.92 4.51 11.49
CA TYR A 55 -6.42 3.67 10.41
C TYR A 55 -5.81 4.53 9.29
N GLY A 56 -6.48 5.59 8.85
CA GLY A 56 -5.96 6.51 7.84
C GLY A 56 -4.64 7.18 8.26
N GLN A 57 -4.52 7.58 9.54
CA GLN A 57 -3.26 8.11 10.10
C GLN A 57 -2.14 7.08 10.02
N ARG A 58 -2.39 5.86 10.51
CA ARG A 58 -1.40 4.76 10.49
C ARG A 58 -1.01 4.36 9.07
N LEU A 59 -1.96 4.33 8.13
CA LEU A 59 -1.71 4.04 6.73
C LEU A 59 -0.81 5.12 6.10
N ALA A 60 -1.08 6.41 6.38
CA ALA A 60 -0.26 7.50 5.89
C ALA A 60 1.18 7.44 6.46
N GLU A 61 1.32 7.17 7.76
CA GLU A 61 2.61 6.98 8.41
C GLU A 61 3.39 5.80 7.81
N TRP A 62 2.72 4.67 7.60
CA TRP A 62 3.34 3.50 7.00
C TRP A 62 3.80 3.75 5.56
N LYS A 63 2.96 4.38 4.73
CA LYS A 63 3.35 4.78 3.36
C LYS A 63 4.58 5.69 3.35
N ARG A 64 4.63 6.68 4.23
CA ARG A 64 5.80 7.58 4.37
C ARG A 64 7.05 6.84 4.84
N ALA A 65 6.91 5.88 5.75
CA ALA A 65 8.03 5.08 6.24
C ALA A 65 8.63 4.21 5.11
N VAL A 66 7.78 3.58 4.29
CA VAL A 66 8.21 2.80 3.13
C VAL A 66 8.85 3.70 2.07
N GLU A 67 8.24 4.84 1.76
CA GLU A 67 8.80 5.83 0.82
C GLU A 67 10.19 6.31 1.27
N SER A 68 10.32 6.69 2.55
CA SER A 68 11.59 7.13 3.13
C SER A 68 12.65 6.04 3.11
N PHE A 69 12.26 4.79 3.36
CA PHE A 69 13.14 3.64 3.23
C PHE A 69 13.64 3.51 1.79
N CYS A 70 12.72 3.52 0.81
CA CYS A 70 13.07 3.39 -0.60
C CYS A 70 14.00 4.51 -1.06
N ALA A 71 13.69 5.77 -0.71
CA ALA A 71 14.51 6.94 -1.05
C ALA A 71 15.93 6.83 -0.50
N ARG A 72 16.08 6.42 0.78
CA ARG A 72 17.40 6.23 1.41
C ARG A 72 18.24 5.14 0.75
N HIS A 73 17.60 4.16 0.10
CA HIS A 73 18.25 3.02 -0.51
C HIS A 73 18.28 3.07 -2.06
N GLY A 74 17.93 4.21 -2.66
CA GLY A 74 17.93 4.37 -4.13
C GLY A 74 16.88 3.51 -4.84
N LEU A 75 15.82 3.08 -4.14
CA LEU A 75 14.74 2.28 -4.69
C LEU A 75 13.60 3.17 -5.18
N THR A 76 12.98 2.80 -6.30
CA THR A 76 11.79 3.50 -6.79
C THR A 76 10.55 3.01 -6.02
N TYR A 77 9.86 3.92 -5.33
CA TYR A 77 8.60 3.63 -4.66
C TYR A 77 7.41 4.09 -5.52
N VAL A 78 6.46 3.17 -5.74
CA VAL A 78 5.23 3.44 -6.50
C VAL A 78 4.02 2.95 -5.69
N PRO A 79 3.22 3.84 -5.10
CA PRO A 79 1.93 3.45 -4.55
C PRO A 79 0.94 3.14 -5.69
N ILE A 80 0.16 2.07 -5.53
CA ILE A 80 -0.83 1.61 -6.52
C ILE A 80 -2.18 1.47 -5.84
N ASP A 81 -3.21 2.06 -6.42
CA ASP A 81 -4.61 1.80 -6.09
C ASP A 81 -5.14 0.73 -7.07
N THR A 82 -5.63 -0.42 -6.58
CA THR A 82 -6.19 -1.46 -7.47
C THR A 82 -7.53 -1.05 -8.10
N GLY A 83 -8.08 0.10 -7.73
CA GLY A 83 -9.22 0.72 -8.43
C GLY A 83 -8.82 1.43 -9.72
N ASP A 84 -7.54 1.75 -9.91
CA ASP A 84 -7.06 2.38 -11.15
C ASP A 84 -7.05 1.36 -12.30
N SER A 85 -7.29 1.82 -13.53
CA SER A 85 -7.18 0.96 -14.70
C SER A 85 -5.73 0.51 -14.90
N LEU A 86 -5.54 -0.73 -15.34
CA LEU A 86 -4.21 -1.27 -15.62
C LEU A 86 -3.47 -0.42 -16.68
N GLU A 87 -4.20 0.08 -17.67
CA GLU A 87 -3.65 0.96 -18.71
C GLU A 87 -3.12 2.27 -18.12
N ALA A 88 -3.88 2.92 -17.23
CA ALA A 88 -3.42 4.12 -16.54
C ALA A 88 -2.18 3.82 -15.68
N LEU A 89 -2.17 2.69 -14.97
CA LEU A 89 -1.02 2.26 -14.19
C LEU A 89 0.23 2.09 -15.07
N LEU A 90 0.13 1.35 -16.18
CA LEU A 90 1.25 1.04 -17.07
C LEU A 90 1.77 2.26 -17.82
N PHE A 91 0.87 2.99 -18.50
CA PHE A 91 1.26 4.04 -19.44
C PHE A 91 1.47 5.41 -18.80
N ASP A 92 0.82 5.67 -17.66
CA ASP A 92 0.93 6.95 -16.97
C ASP A 92 1.88 6.86 -15.76
N THR A 93 1.61 5.94 -14.84
CA THR A 93 2.36 5.88 -13.57
C THR A 93 3.72 5.23 -13.71
N LEU A 94 3.79 4.02 -14.28
CA LEU A 94 5.06 3.28 -14.39
C LEU A 94 5.99 3.84 -15.45
N ARG A 95 5.44 4.35 -16.56
CA ARG A 95 6.24 5.00 -17.63
C ARG A 95 6.87 6.31 -17.17
N ARG A 96 6.13 7.19 -16.47
CA ARG A 96 6.69 8.45 -15.90
C ARG A 96 7.77 8.18 -14.85
N ARG A 97 7.70 7.05 -14.16
CA ARG A 97 8.69 6.62 -13.16
C ARG A 97 9.84 5.82 -13.77
N HIS A 98 9.91 5.69 -15.10
CA HIS A 98 10.91 4.92 -15.85
C HIS A 98 11.00 3.43 -15.44
N VAL A 99 9.92 2.89 -14.87
CA VAL A 99 9.83 1.48 -14.47
C VAL A 99 9.55 0.59 -15.69
N VAL A 100 8.77 1.10 -16.64
CA VAL A 100 8.46 0.45 -17.92
C VAL A 100 8.94 1.37 -19.04
N ARG A 101 9.59 0.81 -20.07
CA ARG A 101 10.06 1.51 -21.26
C ARG A 101 9.05 1.43 -22.40
#